data_AF-A0A2T8F4D8-F1
#
_entry.id   AF-A0A2T8F4D8-F1
#
_cell.length_a   1.000
_cell.length_b   1.000
_cell.length_c   1.000
_cell.angle_alpha   90.00
_cell.angle_beta   90.00
_cell.angle_gamma   90.00
#
_symmetry.space_group_name_H-M   'P 1'
#
loop_
_entity.id
_entity.type
_entity.pdbx_description
1 polymer ?
#
loop_
_entity_poly.entity_id
_entity_poly.type
_entity_poly.pdbx_seq_one_letter_code
_entity_poly.pdbx_strand_id
1 'polypeptide(L)' 'TASFTVSPASGTAPLSVTFTDTSTGSPTSWLWDFGDGTTSTAQNPSHTYTAAGTYTVSLRATNATGFDTATRT' A
#
# COMPACT_ATOMS: atom_id res chain seq x y z
N THR A 1 11.46 4.64 8.32
CA THR A 1 11.00 5.31 7.09
C THR A 1 10.05 4.40 6.36
N ALA A 2 8.90 4.91 5.94
CA ALA A 2 7.91 4.15 5.20
C ALA A 2 8.42 3.83 3.80
N SER A 3 8.23 2.60 3.34
CA SER A 3 8.60 2.16 1.99
C SER A 3 7.83 0.89 1.63
N PHE A 4 7.56 0.69 0.34
CA PHE A 4 6.89 -0.53 -0.12
C PHE A 4 7.14 -0.85 -1.60
N THR A 5 6.81 -2.09 -1.95
CA THR A 5 6.76 -2.57 -3.34
C THR A 5 5.36 -3.04 -3.70
N VAL A 6 5.06 -3.05 -5.00
CA VAL A 6 3.78 -3.51 -5.56
C VAL A 6 4.06 -4.46 -6.71
N SER A 7 3.25 -5.52 -6.83
CA SER A 7 3.36 -6.48 -7.92
C SER A 7 2.01 -7.14 -8.24
N PRO A 8 1.57 -7.16 -9.51
CA PRO A 8 2.07 -6.35 -10.63
C PRO A 8 1.73 -4.86 -10.48
N ALA A 9 2.52 -3.97 -11.09
CA ALA A 9 2.28 -2.52 -11.06
C ALA A 9 1.31 -2.02 -12.15
N SER A 10 1.05 -2.83 -13.18
CA SER A 10 0.18 -2.49 -14.31
C SER A 10 -0.37 -3.76 -14.95
N GLY A 11 -1.54 -3.66 -15.58
CA GLY A 11 -2.19 -4.77 -16.26
C GLY A 11 -3.62 -4.41 -16.67
N THR A 12 -4.38 -5.42 -17.08
CA THR A 12 -5.80 -5.27 -17.42
C THR A 12 -6.67 -5.46 -16.19
N ALA A 13 -7.72 -4.66 -16.05
CA ALA A 13 -8.73 -4.88 -15.01
C ALA A 13 -9.55 -6.16 -15.31
N PRO A 14 -9.93 -6.95 -14.28
CA PRO A 14 -9.55 -6.78 -12.89
C PRO A 14 -8.09 -7.17 -12.62
N LEU A 15 -7.37 -6.32 -11.89
CA LEU A 15 -5.96 -6.54 -11.56
C LEU A 15 -5.80 -6.77 -10.06
N SER A 16 -5.40 -7.99 -9.68
CA SER A 16 -5.00 -8.30 -8.31
C SER A 16 -3.54 -7.88 -8.10
N VAL A 17 -3.30 -6.99 -7.14
CA VAL A 17 -2.00 -6.42 -6.81
C VAL A 17 -1.65 -6.79 -5.38
N THR A 18 -0.44 -7.30 -5.17
CA THR A 18 0.13 -7.54 -3.85
C THR A 18 1.01 -6.37 -3.46
N PHE A 19 0.82 -5.89 -2.24
CA PHE A 19 1.60 -4.83 -1.61
C PHE A 19 2.50 -5.45 -0.55
N THR A 20 3.78 -5.11 -0.58
CA THR A 20 4.76 -5.60 0.40
C THR A 20 5.42 -4.42 1.09
N ASP A 21 5.24 -4.35 2.41
CA ASP A 21 5.91 -3.40 3.27
C ASP A 21 7.43 -3.67 3.27
N THR A 22 8.20 -2.62 3.00
CA THR A 22 9.67 -2.62 3.09
C THR A 22 10.15 -1.48 4.00
N SER A 23 9.28 -1.02 4.90
CA SER A 23 9.57 0.09 5.81
C SER A 23 10.66 -0.28 6.82
N THR A 24 11.48 0.71 7.17
CA THR A 24 12.51 0.61 8.21
C THR A 24 12.05 1.26 9.52
N GLY A 25 12.70 0.92 10.63
CA GLY A 25 12.39 1.52 11.94
C GLY A 25 11.32 0.76 12.74
N SER A 26 11.15 -0.53 12.49
CA SER A 26 10.28 -1.45 13.25
C SER A 26 8.84 -0.94 13.40
N PRO A 27 8.11 -0.72 12.29
CA PRO A 27 6.70 -0.40 12.35
C PRO A 27 5.89 -1.51 13.03
N THR A 28 4.89 -1.11 13.79
CA THR A 28 3.96 -1.98 14.51
C THR A 28 2.53 -1.89 13.98
N SER A 29 2.25 -0.96 13.07
CA SER A 29 0.93 -0.78 12.44
C SER A 29 1.07 -0.18 11.05
N TRP A 30 0.15 -0.56 10.16
CA TRP A 30 0.08 -0.14 8.76
C TRP A 30 -1.31 0.38 8.46
N LEU A 31 -1.39 1.43 7.65
CA LEU A 31 -2.61 1.88 7.01
C LEU A 31 -2.32 2.09 5.54
N TRP A 32 -2.95 1.26 4.71
CA TRP A 32 -2.93 1.35 3.27
C TRP A 32 -4.16 2.11 2.79
N ASP A 33 -3.94 3.06 1.89
CA ASP A 33 -4.98 3.64 1.05
C ASP A 33 -4.65 3.26 -0.40
N PHE A 34 -5.55 2.51 -1.04
CA PHE A 34 -5.34 2.00 -2.40
C PHE A 34 -5.69 3.03 -3.49
N GLY A 35 -6.18 4.23 -3.12
CA GLY A 35 -6.51 5.29 -4.06
C GLY A 35 -7.82 5.07 -4.83
N ASP A 36 -8.57 4.02 -4.51
CA ASP A 36 -9.90 3.71 -5.05
C ASP A 36 -11.02 3.85 -3.99
N GLY A 37 -10.69 4.44 -2.84
CA GLY A 37 -11.60 4.62 -1.71
C GLY A 37 -11.61 3.44 -0.72
N THR A 38 -10.82 2.40 -0.96
CA THR A 38 -10.66 1.28 -0.03
C THR A 38 -9.32 1.31 0.69
N THR A 39 -9.28 0.68 1.87
CA THR A 39 -8.11 0.70 2.77
C THR A 39 -7.83 -0.67 3.37
N SER A 40 -6.61 -0.88 3.88
CA SER A 40 -6.26 -2.09 4.64
C SER A 40 -5.31 -1.78 5.81
N THR A 41 -5.37 -2.59 6.87
CA THR A 41 -4.45 -2.52 8.01
C THR A 41 -3.49 -3.72 8.09
N ALA A 42 -3.52 -4.62 7.09
CA ALA A 42 -2.56 -5.71 7.00
C ALA A 42 -1.17 -5.17 6.63
N GLN A 43 -0.11 -5.82 7.11
CA GLN A 43 1.26 -5.45 6.72
C GLN A 43 1.49 -5.61 5.21
N ASN A 44 1.08 -6.76 4.65
CA ASN A 44 1.27 -7.11 3.24
C ASN A 44 -0.08 -7.49 2.60
N PRO A 45 -0.96 -6.53 2.28
CA PRO A 45 -2.28 -6.83 1.72
C PRO A 45 -2.19 -7.25 0.24
N SER A 46 -3.22 -7.99 -0.20
CA SER A 46 -3.58 -8.08 -1.61
C SER A 46 -4.86 -7.29 -1.83
N HIS A 47 -4.92 -6.54 -2.93
CA HIS A 47 -6.08 -5.73 -3.31
C HIS A 47 -6.39 -5.93 -4.80
N THR A 48 -7.67 -5.90 -5.17
CA THR A 48 -8.09 -6.08 -6.57
C THR A 48 -8.75 -4.82 -7.10
N TYR A 49 -8.11 -4.18 -8.08
CA TYR A 49 -8.69 -3.07 -8.82
C TYR A 49 -9.62 -3.62 -9.90
N THR A 50 -10.93 -3.41 -9.74
CA THR A 50 -11.95 -3.94 -10.66
C THR A 50 -12.18 -3.06 -11.88
N ALA A 51 -11.87 -1.76 -11.78
CA ALA A 51 -11.95 -0.81 -12.87
C ALA A 51 -10.56 -0.47 -13.42
N ALA A 52 -10.47 -0.17 -14.71
CA ALA A 52 -9.26 0.38 -15.29
C ALA A 52 -9.05 1.82 -14.80
N GLY A 53 -7.82 2.15 -14.43
CA GLY A 53 -7.48 3.48 -13.93
C GLY A 53 -6.03 3.56 -13.47
N THR A 54 -5.60 4.77 -13.16
CA THR A 54 -4.34 5.04 -12.47
C THR A 54 -4.67 5.36 -11.02
N TYR A 55 -4.12 4.58 -10.10
CA TYR A 55 -4.41 4.68 -8.67
C TYR A 55 -3.16 5.12 -7.93
N THR A 56 -3.30 6.15 -7.09
CA THR A 56 -2.20 6.56 -6.20
C THR A 56 -2.36 5.88 -4.85
N VAL A 57 -1.43 5.00 -4.54
CA VAL A 57 -1.41 4.20 -3.32
C VAL A 57 -0.54 4.87 -2.26
N SER A 58 -1.01 4.90 -1.02
CA SER A 58 -0.21 5.34 0.12
C SER A 58 -0.13 4.28 1.22
N LEU A 59 1.04 4.20 1.87
CA LEU A 59 1.28 3.42 3.07
C LEU A 59 1.68 4.37 4.19
N ARG A 60 0.93 4.38 5.30
CA ARG A 60 1.37 4.95 6.57
C ARG A 60 1.85 3.83 7.49
N ALA A 61 3.13 3.85 7.83
CA ALA A 61 3.74 2.91 8.77
C ALA A 61 3.98 3.63 10.11
N THR A 62 3.49 3.05 11.21
CA THR A 62 3.53 3.64 12.56
C THR A 62 4.31 2.76 13.52
N ASN A 63 5.13 3.37 14.39
CA ASN A 63 5.80 2.73 15.51
C ASN A 63 5.59 3.55 16.80
N ALA A 64 6.23 3.16 17.90
CA ALA A 64 6.11 3.84 19.20
C ALA A 64 6.60 5.31 19.19
N THR A 65 7.42 5.70 18.22
CA THR A 65 8.02 7.05 18.12
C THR A 65 7.29 7.98 17.16
N GLY A 66 6.36 7.45 16.34
CA GLY A 66 5.61 8.24 15.36
C GLY A 66 5.23 7.42 14.15
N PHE A 67 5.01 8.10 13.03
CA PHE A 67 4.69 7.47 11.75
C PHE A 67 5.41 8.15 10.60
N ASP A 68 5.51 7.43 9.50
CA ASP A 68 5.97 7.96 8.22
C ASP A 68 5.02 7.48 7.11
N THR A 69 5.02 8.18 5.96
CA THR A 69 4.13 7.87 4.84
C THR A 69 4.90 7.78 3.53
N ALA A 70 4.69 6.69 2.80
CA ALA A 70 5.17 6.51 1.43
C ALA A 70 3.99 6.57 0.46
N THR A 71 4.20 7.11 -0.74
CA THR A 71 3.17 7.22 -1.79
C THR A 71 3.75 6.79 -3.13
N ARG A 72 2.95 6.10 -3.95
CA ARG A 72 3.31 5.65 -5.29
C ARG A 72 2.11 5.70 -6.22
N THR A 73 2.32 6.09 -7.47
CA THR A 73 1.32 6.12 -8.56
C THR A 73 1.69 5.10 -9.64
#